data_AF-K0AYA2-F1
#
_entry.id   AF-K0AYA2-F1
#
_cell.length_a   1.000
_cell.length_b   1.000
_cell.length_c   1.000
_cell.angle_alpha   90.00
_cell.angle_beta   90.00
_cell.angle_gamma   90.00
#
_symmetry.space_group_name_H-M   'P 1'
#
loop_
_entity.id
_entity.type
_entity.pdbx_description
1 polymer ?
#
loop_
_entity_poly.entity_id
_entity_poly.type
_entity_poly.pdbx_seq_one_letter_code
_entity_poly.pdbx_strand_id
1 'polypeptide(L)'
;MIKKLLTIILTLISTTTIMVGCSKNASNTEIYNMAKDNDIDLKDIEHFIDGKLSQDISIEENVKTIDLDGDGQDECIINYKVKTKKEPLRILVLSKEKDNWIVKNEIKNVGQSFDKILYKDITGDGNLEIVAGFKVGENTSKGLSIYRYKDGKTEEIFEDYYSKYVVEDVDSDGKQEVILIKDDEREGKSIAQLYKWKNNNLSKIKEVTIKPNENVREKLKE
;
A
#
# COMPACT_ATOMS: atom_id res chain seq x y z
N MET A 1 50.58 -20.83 50.06
CA MET A 1 49.99 -22.18 49.88
C MET A 1 48.48 -22.06 49.93
N ILE A 2 47.86 -22.48 48.83
CA ILE A 2 46.41 -22.60 48.61
C ILE A 2 45.80 -23.55 49.65
N LYS A 3 44.61 -23.20 50.17
CA LYS A 3 43.45 -24.11 50.19
C LYS A 3 42.14 -23.35 50.44
N LYS A 4 41.28 -23.48 49.42
CA LYS A 4 39.89 -23.03 49.34
C LYS A 4 39.04 -23.73 50.41
N LEU A 5 38.03 -23.04 50.94
CA LEU A 5 36.78 -23.70 51.31
C LEU A 5 35.59 -22.77 51.01
N LEU A 6 34.62 -23.35 50.31
CA LEU A 6 33.39 -22.72 49.83
C LEU A 6 32.47 -22.34 51.00
N THR A 7 31.77 -21.22 50.88
CA THR A 7 30.41 -21.11 51.42
C THR A 7 29.56 -20.29 50.45
N ILE A 8 28.57 -20.97 49.89
CA ILE A 8 27.52 -20.46 49.02
C ILE A 8 26.52 -19.71 49.90
N ILE A 9 26.28 -18.44 49.61
CA ILE A 9 25.06 -17.75 50.07
C ILE A 9 24.40 -17.12 48.84
N LEU A 10 23.26 -17.70 48.51
CA LEU A 10 22.33 -17.30 47.48
C LEU A 10 21.42 -16.20 48.06
N THR A 11 21.51 -14.98 47.55
CA THR A 11 20.46 -13.96 47.76
C THR A 11 20.14 -13.27 46.44
N LEU A 12 18.98 -13.63 45.90
CA LEU A 12 18.24 -12.89 44.88
C LEU A 12 17.99 -11.46 45.36
N ILE A 13 18.44 -10.47 44.58
CA ILE A 13 17.76 -9.18 44.49
C ILE A 13 17.61 -8.86 43.00
N SER A 14 16.46 -9.29 42.48
CA SER A 14 15.74 -8.61 41.41
C SER A 14 15.49 -7.17 41.86
N THR A 15 15.78 -6.17 41.03
CA THR A 15 14.75 -5.24 40.54
C THR A 15 15.33 -4.15 39.64
N THR A 16 14.75 -4.10 38.44
CA THR A 16 14.39 -2.92 37.65
C THR A 16 15.51 -2.01 37.14
N THR A 17 15.99 -2.35 35.94
CA THR A 17 16.37 -1.35 34.94
C THR A 17 15.14 -0.45 34.68
N ILE A 18 15.22 0.82 35.08
CA ILE A 18 14.26 1.82 34.63
C ILE A 18 14.56 2.07 33.15
N MET A 19 13.87 1.33 32.27
CA MET A 19 13.64 1.84 30.93
C MET A 19 12.74 3.05 31.09
N VAL A 20 13.31 4.24 30.91
CA VAL A 20 12.54 5.45 30.63
C VAL A 20 11.84 5.20 29.29
N GLY A 21 10.63 4.64 29.38
CA GLY A 21 9.71 4.58 28.28
C GLY A 21 9.29 6.00 27.95
N CYS A 22 9.94 6.61 26.97
CA CYS A 22 9.31 7.69 26.24
C CYS A 22 8.06 7.09 25.58
N SER A 23 6.89 7.33 26.17
CA SER A 23 5.62 7.23 25.45
C SER A 23 5.64 8.29 24.35
N LYS A 24 6.22 7.97 23.20
CA LYS A 24 5.83 8.64 21.97
C LYS A 24 4.41 8.18 21.70
N ASN A 25 3.45 8.96 22.18
CA ASN A 25 2.12 9.01 21.61
C ASN A 25 2.34 9.25 20.12
N ALA A 26 2.23 8.18 19.32
CA ALA A 26 2.06 8.29 17.89
C ALA A 26 0.69 8.94 17.66
N SER A 27 0.67 10.27 17.73
CA SER A 27 -0.44 11.05 17.22
C SER A 27 -0.59 10.68 15.75
N ASN A 28 -1.77 10.20 15.38
CA ASN A 28 -2.19 9.84 14.04
C ASN A 28 -2.02 11.01 13.07
N THR A 29 -0.82 11.16 12.54
CA THR A 29 -0.52 12.02 11.40
C THR A 29 0.71 11.44 10.71
N GLU A 30 0.57 10.25 10.12
CA GLU A 30 1.38 9.89 8.96
C GLU A 30 0.93 10.80 7.83
N ILE A 31 1.47 12.02 7.83
CA ILE A 31 1.46 12.91 6.69
C ILE A 31 2.13 12.15 5.54
N TYR A 32 1.43 12.03 4.42
CA TYR A 32 1.90 11.38 3.19
C TYR A 32 3.28 11.90 2.80
N ASN A 33 4.32 11.19 3.19
CA ASN A 33 5.63 11.30 2.58
C ASN A 33 5.71 10.16 1.56
N MET A 34 5.14 10.38 0.37
CA MET A 34 5.64 9.67 -0.80
C MET A 34 7.11 10.06 -0.91
N ALA A 35 8.01 9.09 -0.77
CA ALA A 35 9.44 9.33 -0.82
C ALA A 35 9.78 10.03 -2.14
N LYS A 36 10.34 11.25 -2.04
CA LYS A 36 10.98 11.97 -3.14
C LYS A 36 12.18 11.14 -3.59
N ASP A 37 11.96 10.29 -4.61
CA ASP A 37 13.04 9.66 -5.36
C ASP A 37 13.08 10.38 -6.71
N ASN A 38 13.89 11.43 -6.77
CA ASN A 38 13.98 12.34 -7.90
C ASN A 38 15.16 11.94 -8.82
N ASP A 39 15.18 10.70 -9.31
CA ASP A 39 16.11 10.31 -10.39
C ASP A 39 15.51 10.53 -11.79
N ILE A 40 14.28 11.06 -11.85
CA ILE A 40 13.60 11.41 -13.09
C ILE A 40 13.71 12.91 -13.38
N ASP A 41 14.19 13.27 -14.57
CA ASP A 41 14.03 14.63 -15.08
C ASP A 41 12.58 14.82 -15.51
N LEU A 42 11.84 15.65 -14.78
CA LEU A 42 10.42 15.91 -15.06
C LEU A 42 10.19 16.42 -16.48
N LYS A 43 11.19 17.07 -17.10
CA LYS A 43 11.09 17.54 -18.49
C LYS A 43 10.96 16.39 -19.48
N ASP A 44 11.56 15.24 -19.19
CA ASP A 44 11.51 14.06 -20.07
C ASP A 44 10.12 13.42 -20.08
N ILE A 45 9.30 13.70 -19.07
CA ILE A 45 7.96 13.14 -18.94
C ILE A 45 6.82 14.16 -19.05
N GLU A 46 7.13 15.46 -18.99
CA GLU A 46 6.15 16.55 -19.03
C GLU A 46 5.24 16.44 -20.27
N HIS A 47 5.78 16.08 -21.43
CA HIS A 47 4.99 15.95 -22.65
C HIS A 47 3.92 14.85 -22.58
N PHE A 48 4.04 13.86 -21.69
CA PHE A 48 3.05 12.79 -21.57
C PHE A 48 1.79 13.26 -20.84
N ILE A 49 1.92 14.35 -20.07
CA ILE A 49 0.88 14.91 -19.20
C ILE A 49 0.47 16.33 -19.61
N ASP A 50 1.13 16.91 -20.61
CA ASP A 50 0.77 18.20 -21.18
C ASP A 50 -0.71 18.23 -21.61
N GLY A 51 -1.42 19.28 -21.20
CA GLY A 51 -2.86 19.43 -21.38
C GLY A 51 -3.76 18.42 -20.65
N LYS A 52 -3.20 17.43 -19.93
CA LYS A 52 -3.97 16.41 -19.19
C LYS A 52 -4.17 16.76 -17.72
N LEU A 53 -3.23 17.48 -17.12
CA LEU A 53 -3.34 17.98 -15.76
C LEU A 53 -4.16 19.28 -15.70
N SER A 54 -4.95 19.47 -14.65
CA SER A 54 -5.42 20.81 -14.31
C SER A 54 -4.24 21.66 -13.87
N GLN A 55 -4.27 22.96 -14.22
CA GLN A 55 -3.16 23.91 -14.04
C GLN A 55 -2.62 24.04 -12.61
N ASP A 56 -3.31 23.48 -11.60
CA ASP A 56 -2.95 23.57 -10.18
C ASP A 56 -2.35 22.28 -9.59
N ILE A 57 -2.05 21.25 -10.39
CA ILE A 57 -1.50 19.98 -9.88
C ILE A 57 0.03 19.98 -9.92
N SER A 58 0.67 19.77 -8.77
CA SER A 58 2.12 19.51 -8.67
C SER A 58 2.47 18.17 -9.32
N ILE A 59 3.28 18.19 -10.38
CA ILE A 59 3.74 16.98 -11.08
C ILE A 59 4.56 16.09 -10.12
N GLU A 60 5.40 16.69 -9.27
CA GLU A 60 6.26 15.98 -8.30
C GLU A 60 5.48 15.08 -7.35
N GLU A 61 4.28 15.51 -6.92
CA GLU A 61 3.46 14.73 -5.97
C GLU A 61 2.71 13.58 -6.64
N ASN A 62 2.74 13.52 -7.97
CA ASN A 62 1.96 12.58 -8.78
C ASN A 62 2.82 11.61 -9.58
N VAL A 63 4.15 11.74 -9.49
CA VAL A 63 5.13 10.88 -10.15
C VAL A 63 5.81 9.99 -9.12
N LYS A 64 5.97 8.71 -9.45
CA LYS A 64 6.73 7.75 -8.66
C LYS A 64 7.59 6.90 -9.58
N THR A 65 8.90 6.82 -9.31
CA THR A 65 9.77 5.81 -9.91
C THR A 65 9.89 4.62 -8.97
N ILE A 66 9.73 3.42 -9.54
CA ILE A 66 9.85 2.14 -8.83
C ILE A 66 9.96 0.98 -9.85
N ASP A 67 10.86 0.04 -9.59
CA ASP A 67 10.93 -1.25 -10.28
C ASP A 67 9.65 -2.07 -10.02
N LEU A 68 8.74 -2.10 -11.00
CA LEU A 68 7.48 -2.84 -10.91
C LEU A 68 7.61 -4.27 -11.40
N ASP A 69 8.43 -4.54 -12.41
CA ASP A 69 8.53 -5.85 -13.05
C ASP A 69 9.75 -6.69 -12.64
N GLY A 70 10.56 -6.19 -11.70
CA GLY A 70 11.68 -6.88 -11.09
C GLY A 70 12.91 -6.98 -12.00
N ASP A 71 12.99 -6.19 -13.08
CA ASP A 71 14.10 -6.23 -14.02
C ASP A 71 15.33 -5.39 -13.57
N GLY A 72 15.19 -4.65 -12.46
CA GLY A 72 16.22 -3.78 -11.90
C GLY A 72 16.26 -2.37 -12.49
N GLN A 73 15.34 -2.03 -13.40
CA GLN A 73 15.10 -0.68 -13.91
C GLN A 73 13.76 -0.16 -13.40
N ASP A 74 13.74 1.07 -12.90
CA ASP A 74 12.50 1.66 -12.42
C ASP A 74 11.54 2.02 -13.57
N GLU A 75 10.28 1.61 -13.43
CA GLU A 75 9.17 2.22 -14.16
C GLU A 75 8.85 3.61 -13.59
N CYS A 76 8.33 4.49 -14.44
CA CYS A 76 7.76 5.77 -14.01
C CYS A 76 6.22 5.69 -14.03
N ILE A 77 5.63 5.92 -12.85
CA ILE A 77 4.19 5.88 -12.62
C ILE A 77 3.67 7.29 -12.41
N ILE A 78 2.72 7.71 -13.25
CA ILE A 78 2.15 9.05 -13.20
C ILE A 78 0.66 8.99 -12.98
N ASN A 79 0.19 9.61 -11.91
CA ASN A 79 -1.22 9.65 -11.56
C ASN A 79 -1.83 11.00 -11.95
N TYR A 80 -2.97 11.00 -12.63
CA TYR A 80 -3.63 12.25 -13.00
C TYR A 80 -5.14 12.10 -13.14
N LYS A 81 -5.81 13.25 -13.21
CA LYS A 81 -7.26 13.32 -13.44
C LYS A 81 -7.54 14.13 -14.69
N VAL A 82 -8.22 13.52 -15.66
CA VAL A 82 -8.68 14.22 -16.87
C VAL A 82 -10.12 14.71 -16.72
N LYS A 83 -10.46 15.79 -17.45
CA LYS A 83 -11.81 16.40 -17.46
C LYS A 83 -12.80 15.59 -18.31
N THR A 84 -13.02 14.32 -17.96
CA THR A 84 -14.02 13.43 -18.55
C THR A 84 -15.11 13.10 -17.54
N LYS A 85 -16.30 12.69 -18.02
CA LYS A 85 -17.39 12.19 -17.17
C LYS A 85 -17.29 10.70 -16.86
N LYS A 86 -16.61 9.92 -17.70
CA LYS A 86 -16.43 8.47 -17.51
C LYS A 86 -14.98 8.18 -17.17
N GLU A 87 -14.77 7.54 -16.02
CA GLU A 87 -13.45 7.11 -15.51
C GLU A 87 -12.43 8.25 -15.63
N PRO A 88 -12.43 9.27 -14.75
CA PRO A 88 -11.53 10.41 -14.91
C PRO A 88 -10.13 10.20 -14.34
N LEU A 89 -9.93 9.19 -13.48
CA LEU A 89 -8.66 8.92 -12.84
C LEU A 89 -7.77 8.07 -13.75
N ARG A 90 -6.49 8.42 -13.84
CA ARG A 90 -5.51 7.81 -14.75
C ARG A 90 -4.26 7.44 -13.98
N ILE A 91 -3.74 6.25 -14.25
CA ILE A 91 -2.40 5.82 -13.84
C ILE A 91 -1.66 5.45 -15.13
N LEU A 92 -0.66 6.25 -15.49
CA LEU A 92 0.20 6.01 -16.63
C LEU A 92 1.43 5.25 -16.17
N VAL A 93 1.77 4.18 -16.86
CA VAL A 93 2.97 3.39 -16.62
C VAL A 93 3.91 3.60 -17.80
N LEU A 94 5.08 4.15 -17.52
CA LEU A 94 6.18 4.34 -18.47
C LEU A 94 7.32 3.40 -18.11
N SER A 95 8.03 2.88 -19.10
CA SER A 95 9.33 2.24 -18.88
C SER A 95 10.39 2.86 -19.78
N LYS A 96 11.66 2.67 -19.43
CA LYS A 96 12.78 3.24 -20.17
C LYS A 96 13.26 2.28 -21.26
N GLU A 97 13.32 2.74 -22.50
CA GLU A 97 13.91 2.02 -23.63
C GLU A 97 14.98 2.88 -24.30
N LYS A 98 16.24 2.43 -24.31
CA LYS A 98 17.36 3.12 -24.97
C LYS A 98 17.36 4.62 -24.65
N ASP A 99 17.32 4.92 -23.34
CA ASP A 99 17.28 6.26 -22.75
C ASP A 99 16.00 7.08 -22.91
N ASN A 100 14.97 6.56 -23.57
CA ASN A 100 13.70 7.27 -23.74
C ASN A 100 12.59 6.61 -22.93
N TRP A 101 11.75 7.42 -22.28
CA TRP A 101 10.52 6.92 -21.67
C TRP A 101 9.50 6.53 -22.73
N ILE A 102 8.87 5.37 -22.57
CA ILE A 102 7.84 4.85 -23.47
C ILE A 102 6.59 4.52 -22.66
N VAL A 103 5.43 4.97 -23.14
CA VAL A 103 4.14 4.58 -22.54
C VAL A 103 3.90 3.10 -22.75
N LYS A 104 3.79 2.38 -21.64
CA LYS A 104 3.47 0.94 -21.62
C LYS A 104 1.98 0.72 -21.40
N ASN A 105 1.40 1.43 -20.45
CA ASN A 105 -0.04 1.33 -20.19
C ASN A 105 -0.65 2.61 -19.63
N GLU A 106 -1.97 2.75 -19.77
CA GLU A 106 -2.79 3.77 -19.13
C GLU A 106 -4.02 3.11 -18.49
N ILE A 107 -3.99 2.97 -17.16
CA ILE A 107 -5.12 2.48 -16.37
C ILE A 107 -6.15 3.60 -16.21
N LYS A 108 -7.43 3.24 -16.29
CA LYS A 108 -8.56 4.17 -16.19
C LYS A 108 -9.48 3.74 -15.05
N ASN A 109 -9.62 4.58 -14.04
CA ASN A 109 -10.47 4.32 -12.89
C ASN A 109 -11.64 5.30 -12.80
N VAL A 110 -12.77 4.81 -12.26
CA VAL A 110 -13.90 5.62 -11.83
C VAL A 110 -13.54 6.44 -10.58
N GLY A 111 -14.41 7.40 -10.23
CA GLY A 111 -14.31 8.18 -9.01
C GLY A 111 -13.89 9.63 -9.22
N GLN A 112 -13.74 10.34 -8.10
CA GLN A 112 -13.52 11.79 -8.05
C GLN A 112 -12.06 12.15 -7.79
N SER A 113 -11.32 11.34 -7.02
CA SER A 113 -9.90 11.55 -6.69
C SER A 113 -9.26 10.24 -6.23
N PHE A 114 -7.94 10.15 -6.33
CA PHE A 114 -7.18 9.08 -5.67
C PHE A 114 -7.23 9.26 -4.15
N ASP A 115 -7.33 8.15 -3.41
CA ASP A 115 -7.20 8.11 -1.95
C ASP A 115 -5.76 7.74 -1.56
N LYS A 116 -5.29 6.60 -2.05
CA LYS A 116 -3.94 6.09 -1.77
C LYS A 116 -3.52 5.10 -2.85
N ILE A 117 -2.27 5.21 -3.30
CA ILE A 117 -1.65 4.23 -4.20
C ILE A 117 -0.46 3.61 -3.47
N LEU A 118 -0.37 2.28 -3.52
CA LEU A 118 0.73 1.49 -2.97
C LEU A 118 1.29 0.54 -4.03
N TYR A 119 2.53 0.11 -3.83
CA TYR A 119 3.21 -0.86 -4.67
C TYR A 119 3.72 -1.99 -3.77
N LYS A 120 3.21 -3.21 -3.96
CA LYS A 120 3.44 -4.36 -3.07
C LYS A 120 3.40 -5.67 -3.87
N ASP A 121 4.30 -6.59 -3.55
CA ASP A 121 4.28 -7.96 -4.09
C ASP A 121 3.19 -8.79 -3.38
N ILE A 122 1.98 -8.77 -3.95
CA ILE A 122 0.80 -9.50 -3.49
C ILE A 122 0.76 -10.90 -4.11
N THR A 123 1.26 -11.05 -5.34
CA THR A 123 1.26 -12.34 -6.04
C THR A 123 2.37 -13.28 -5.58
N GLY A 124 3.40 -12.73 -4.92
CA GLY A 124 4.57 -13.44 -4.41
C GLY A 124 5.52 -13.89 -5.52
N ASP A 125 5.52 -13.21 -6.68
CA ASP A 125 6.38 -13.52 -7.81
C ASP A 125 7.64 -12.63 -7.90
N GLY A 126 7.79 -11.69 -6.96
CA GLY A 126 8.89 -10.73 -6.88
C GLY A 126 8.58 -9.41 -7.58
N ASN A 127 7.50 -9.33 -8.36
CA ASN A 127 7.07 -8.11 -9.02
C ASN A 127 6.08 -7.36 -8.13
N LEU A 128 5.98 -6.05 -8.30
CA LEU A 128 5.08 -5.22 -7.51
C LEU A 128 3.73 -5.03 -8.22
N GLU A 129 2.64 -5.32 -7.50
CA GLU A 129 1.30 -4.91 -7.91
C GLU A 129 1.03 -3.44 -7.56
N ILE A 130 0.30 -2.76 -8.44
CA ILE A 130 -0.24 -1.41 -8.19
C ILE A 130 -1.56 -1.54 -7.46
N VAL A 131 -1.62 -1.08 -6.22
CA VAL A 131 -2.81 -1.06 -5.37
C VAL A 131 -3.39 0.35 -5.38
N ALA A 132 -4.47 0.57 -6.13
CA ALA A 132 -5.06 1.88 -6.37
C ALA A 132 -6.38 2.06 -5.60
N GLY A 133 -6.35 2.88 -4.56
CA GLY A 133 -7.54 3.34 -3.84
C GLY A 133 -8.06 4.67 -4.38
N PHE A 134 -9.37 4.78 -4.58
CA PHE A 134 -10.02 5.99 -5.11
C PHE A 134 -11.34 6.31 -4.39
N LYS A 135 -11.65 7.61 -4.27
CA LYS A 135 -12.92 8.11 -3.70
C LYS A 135 -13.97 8.17 -4.80
N VAL A 136 -15.10 7.49 -4.62
CA VAL A 136 -16.17 7.40 -5.64
C VAL A 136 -17.22 8.51 -5.48
N GLY A 137 -17.42 9.02 -4.27
CA GLY A 137 -18.35 10.13 -3.97
C GLY A 137 -17.96 10.91 -2.71
N GLU A 138 -18.79 11.92 -2.34
CA GLU A 138 -18.50 12.84 -1.23
C GLU A 138 -18.61 12.19 0.16
N ASN A 139 -19.45 11.17 0.31
CA ASN A 139 -19.75 10.52 1.59
C ASN A 139 -19.35 9.03 1.58
N THR A 140 -18.08 8.75 1.88
CA THR A 140 -17.55 7.44 2.34
C THR A 140 -17.31 6.28 1.35
N SER A 141 -17.95 6.18 0.18
CA SER A 141 -17.64 5.05 -0.73
C SER A 141 -16.27 5.19 -1.40
N LYS A 142 -15.31 4.36 -0.99
CA LYS A 142 -14.01 4.21 -1.65
C LYS A 142 -13.93 2.88 -2.38
N GLY A 143 -13.37 2.88 -3.58
CA GLY A 143 -13.05 1.69 -4.36
C GLY A 143 -11.57 1.39 -4.32
N LEU A 144 -11.23 0.11 -4.38
CA LEU A 144 -9.87 -0.42 -4.50
C LEU A 144 -9.80 -1.26 -5.77
N SER A 145 -8.79 -1.01 -6.59
CA SER A 145 -8.38 -1.91 -7.67
C SER A 145 -6.93 -2.31 -7.47
N ILE A 146 -6.58 -3.55 -7.80
CA ILE A 146 -5.21 -4.06 -7.75
C ILE A 146 -4.83 -4.56 -9.13
N TYR A 147 -3.69 -4.07 -9.63
CA TYR A 147 -3.20 -4.39 -10.96
C TYR A 147 -1.86 -5.09 -10.88
N ARG A 148 -1.76 -6.25 -11.56
CA ARG A 148 -0.48 -6.89 -11.85
C ARG A 148 0.14 -6.23 -13.08
N TYR A 149 1.45 -5.98 -13.04
CA TYR A 149 2.22 -5.49 -14.18
C TYR A 149 3.18 -6.56 -14.70
N LYS A 150 3.07 -6.91 -15.98
CA LYS A 150 3.91 -7.92 -16.61
C LYS A 150 4.02 -7.69 -18.11
N ASP A 151 5.21 -7.85 -18.67
CA ASP A 151 5.48 -7.73 -20.11
C ASP A 151 4.98 -6.40 -20.69
N GLY A 152 5.12 -5.29 -19.95
CA GLY A 152 4.65 -3.97 -20.36
C GLY A 152 3.13 -3.78 -20.28
N LYS A 153 2.38 -4.70 -19.70
CA LYS A 153 0.91 -4.65 -19.62
C LYS A 153 0.44 -4.74 -18.18
N THR A 154 -0.69 -4.10 -17.91
CA THR A 154 -1.38 -4.17 -16.61
C THR A 154 -2.63 -5.02 -16.74
N GLU A 155 -2.90 -5.86 -15.75
CA GLU A 155 -4.09 -6.70 -15.62
C GLU A 155 -4.74 -6.42 -14.27
N GLU A 156 -6.03 -6.08 -14.24
CA GLU A 156 -6.78 -5.97 -12.98
C GLU A 156 -7.03 -7.36 -12.41
N ILE A 157 -6.48 -7.63 -11.24
CA ILE A 157 -6.58 -8.93 -10.57
C ILE A 157 -7.54 -8.90 -9.38
N PHE A 158 -7.99 -7.72 -8.96
CA PHE A 158 -8.91 -7.53 -7.85
C PHE A 158 -9.59 -6.17 -7.90
N GLU A 159 -10.89 -6.14 -7.57
CA GLU A 159 -11.68 -4.93 -7.37
C GLU A 159 -12.63 -5.14 -6.18
N ASP A 160 -12.70 -4.17 -5.26
CA ASP A 160 -13.67 -4.16 -4.16
C ASP A 160 -13.84 -2.74 -3.58
N TYR A 161 -14.65 -2.58 -2.53
CA TYR A 161 -14.80 -1.32 -1.78
C TYR A 161 -14.22 -1.44 -0.37
N TYR A 162 -13.88 -0.29 0.23
CA TYR A 162 -13.34 -0.25 1.58
C TYR A 162 -13.69 1.06 2.32
N SER A 163 -13.72 0.98 3.65
CA SER A 163 -13.57 2.12 4.55
C SER A 163 -12.08 2.36 4.86
N LYS A 164 -11.34 1.28 5.14
CA LYS A 164 -9.88 1.26 5.29
C LYS A 164 -9.31 -0.01 4.65
N TYR A 165 -8.06 0.03 4.20
CA TYR A 165 -7.35 -1.17 3.78
C TYR A 165 -5.90 -1.17 4.27
N VAL A 166 -5.35 -2.36 4.41
CA VAL A 166 -3.94 -2.62 4.73
C VAL A 166 -3.43 -3.70 3.79
N VAL A 167 -2.18 -3.58 3.36
CA VAL A 167 -1.47 -4.63 2.62
C VAL A 167 -0.22 -4.98 3.43
N GLU A 168 -0.20 -6.16 4.04
CA GLU A 168 0.88 -6.62 4.91
C GLU A 168 0.96 -8.15 4.91
N ASP A 169 2.12 -8.68 5.30
CA ASP A 169 2.29 -10.11 5.60
C ASP A 169 1.66 -10.43 6.97
N VAL A 170 0.45 -11.00 6.92
CA VAL A 170 -0.34 -11.28 8.11
C VAL A 170 0.14 -12.57 8.75
N ASP A 171 0.30 -13.64 7.99
CA ASP A 171 0.65 -14.96 8.52
C ASP A 171 2.15 -15.26 8.58
N SER A 172 2.99 -14.27 8.23
CA SER A 172 4.45 -14.34 8.28
C SER A 172 5.05 -15.38 7.32
N ASP A 173 4.39 -15.61 6.17
CA ASP A 173 4.87 -16.50 5.11
C ASP A 173 5.72 -15.79 4.03
N GLY A 174 5.93 -14.48 4.18
CA GLY A 174 6.68 -13.63 3.26
C GLY A 174 5.85 -13.04 2.13
N LYS A 175 4.58 -13.44 1.96
CA LYS A 175 3.66 -12.89 0.95
C LYS A 175 2.76 -11.84 1.57
N GLN A 176 2.34 -10.87 0.78
CA GLN A 176 1.44 -9.84 1.27
C GLN A 176 -0.03 -10.31 1.16
N GLU A 177 -0.80 -10.12 2.22
CA GLU A 177 -2.25 -10.21 2.19
C GLU A 177 -2.90 -8.83 2.10
N VAL A 178 -4.13 -8.80 1.59
CA VAL A 178 -4.95 -7.59 1.55
C VAL A 178 -6.05 -7.69 2.61
N ILE A 179 -6.05 -6.74 3.54
CA ILE A 179 -7.11 -6.59 4.54
C ILE A 179 -8.01 -5.44 4.12
N LEU A 180 -9.30 -5.71 3.98
CA LEU A 180 -10.32 -4.68 3.78
C LEU A 180 -11.19 -4.53 5.03
N ILE A 181 -11.35 -3.31 5.50
CA ILE A 181 -12.34 -2.94 6.51
C ILE A 181 -13.53 -2.32 5.81
N LYS A 182 -14.73 -2.84 6.10
CA LYS A 182 -16.01 -2.36 5.56
C LYS A 182 -16.90 -1.98 6.73
N ASP A 183 -17.27 -0.71 6.81
CA ASP A 183 -18.18 -0.23 7.85
C ASP A 183 -19.64 -0.48 7.43
N ASP A 184 -20.42 -1.06 8.33
CA ASP A 184 -21.88 -1.10 8.25
C ASP A 184 -22.44 0.05 9.08
N GLU A 185 -22.76 1.15 8.39
CA GLU A 185 -23.33 2.36 9.00
C GLU A 185 -24.69 2.11 9.69
N ARG A 186 -25.41 1.03 9.33
CA ARG A 186 -26.74 0.72 9.90
C ARG A 186 -26.62 0.00 11.23
N GLU A 187 -25.63 -0.89 11.36
CA GLU A 187 -25.42 -1.68 12.58
C GLU A 187 -24.34 -1.11 13.51
N GLY A 188 -23.57 -0.11 13.06
CA GLY A 188 -22.44 0.43 13.82
C GLY A 188 -21.32 -0.58 14.02
N LYS A 189 -21.20 -1.54 13.09
CA LYS A 189 -20.20 -2.62 13.10
C LYS A 189 -19.27 -2.44 11.91
N SER A 190 -18.03 -2.90 12.06
CA SER A 190 -17.12 -3.02 10.92
C SER A 190 -16.83 -4.50 10.66
N ILE A 191 -16.60 -4.85 9.41
CA ILE A 191 -16.20 -6.19 8.98
C ILE A 191 -14.77 -6.09 8.45
N ALA A 192 -13.87 -6.94 8.94
CA ALA A 192 -12.57 -7.16 8.34
C ALA A 192 -12.62 -8.39 7.43
N GLN A 193 -12.13 -8.24 6.20
CA GLN A 193 -11.98 -9.30 5.23
C GLN A 193 -10.50 -9.46 4.88
N LEU A 194 -9.97 -10.68 5.00
CA LEU A 194 -8.61 -11.02 4.63
C LEU A 194 -8.61 -11.74 3.28
N TYR A 195 -7.84 -11.21 2.34
CA TYR A 195 -7.66 -11.76 1.01
C TYR A 195 -6.22 -12.23 0.82
N LYS A 196 -6.04 -13.40 0.22
CA LYS A 196 -4.73 -14.00 -0.05
C LYS A 196 -4.65 -14.48 -1.50
N TRP A 197 -3.51 -14.26 -2.13
CA TRP A 197 -3.26 -14.73 -3.49
C TRP A 197 -2.96 -16.23 -3.47
N LYS A 198 -3.79 -17.01 -4.18
CA LYS A 198 -3.60 -18.45 -4.33
C LYS A 198 -4.21 -18.92 -5.64
N ASN A 199 -3.52 -19.85 -6.32
CA ASN A 199 -3.99 -20.43 -7.59
C ASN A 199 -4.33 -19.36 -8.65
N ASN A 200 -3.47 -18.33 -8.76
CA ASN A 200 -3.64 -17.21 -9.70
C ASN A 200 -4.93 -16.41 -9.48
N ASN A 201 -5.37 -16.27 -8.23
CA ASN A 201 -6.55 -15.50 -7.85
C ASN A 201 -6.39 -14.89 -6.45
N LEU A 202 -6.80 -13.63 -6.28
CA LEU A 202 -6.89 -12.98 -4.98
C LEU A 202 -8.28 -13.25 -4.39
N SER A 203 -8.36 -14.11 -3.39
CA SER A 203 -9.65 -14.55 -2.84
C SER A 203 -9.76 -14.33 -1.34
N LYS A 204 -10.99 -14.06 -0.88
CA LYS A 204 -11.28 -13.89 0.55
C LYS A 204 -11.12 -15.23 1.25
N ILE A 205 -10.20 -15.29 2.21
CA ILE A 205 -9.96 -16.49 3.02
C ILE A 205 -10.59 -16.41 4.40
N LYS A 206 -10.86 -15.20 4.89
CA LYS A 206 -11.43 -14.99 6.23
C LYS A 206 -12.22 -13.70 6.31
N GLU A 207 -13.22 -13.70 7.18
CA GLU A 207 -14.04 -12.54 7.52
C GLU A 207 -14.34 -12.54 9.02
N VAL A 208 -14.21 -11.38 9.67
CA VAL A 208 -14.50 -11.21 11.10
C VAL A 208 -15.24 -9.90 11.35
N THR A 209 -16.21 -9.91 12.27
CA THR A 209 -16.79 -8.68 12.79
C THR A 209 -15.83 -8.04 13.80
N ILE A 210 -15.63 -6.73 13.64
CA ILE A 210 -14.79 -5.88 14.49
C ILE A 210 -15.70 -5.01 15.36
N LYS A 211 -15.43 -5.02 16.66
CA LYS A 211 -15.97 -4.04 17.61
C LYS A 211 -14.98 -2.88 17.79
N PRO A 212 -15.44 -1.70 18.27
CA PRO A 212 -14.55 -0.60 18.58
C PRO A 212 -13.38 -1.04 19.48
N ASN A 213 -12.16 -0.61 19.14
CA ASN A 213 -10.90 -0.90 19.85
C ASN A 213 -10.39 -2.35 19.80
N GLU A 214 -10.97 -3.24 18.99
CA GLU A 214 -10.40 -4.59 18.79
C GLU A 214 -9.19 -4.57 17.84
N ASN A 215 -8.19 -5.42 18.12
CA ASN A 215 -7.05 -5.64 17.24
C ASN A 215 -7.46 -6.53 16.06
N VAL A 216 -7.60 -5.92 14.89
CA VAL A 216 -8.00 -6.62 13.66
C VAL A 216 -7.01 -7.72 13.27
N ARG A 217 -5.71 -7.45 13.40
CA ARG A 217 -4.67 -8.38 12.96
C ARG A 217 -4.67 -9.66 13.78
N GLU A 218 -4.83 -9.55 15.09
CA GLU A 218 -4.94 -10.71 15.98
C GLU A 218 -6.15 -11.56 15.62
N LYS A 219 -7.33 -10.95 15.44
CA LYS A 219 -8.54 -11.68 15.01
C LYS A 219 -8.39 -12.38 13.67
N LEU A 220 -7.63 -11.81 12.74
CA LEU A 220 -7.40 -12.43 11.44
C LEU A 220 -6.42 -13.60 11.50
N LYS A 221 -5.53 -13.67 12.51
CA LYS A 221 -4.60 -14.78 12.74
C LYS A 221 -5.20 -16.02 13.42
N GLU A 222 -6.22 -15.84 14.25
CA GLU A 222 -6.86 -16.92 15.05
C GLU A 222 -7.50 -18.05 14.24
#